data_AF-A0A9E3HB63-F1
#
_entry.id   AF-A0A9E3HB63-F1
#
_cell.length_a   1.000
_cell.length_b   1.000
_cell.length_c   1.000
_cell.angle_alpha   90.00
_cell.angle_beta   90.00
_cell.angle_gamma   90.00
#
_symmetry.space_group_name_H-M   'P 1'
#
loop_
_entity.id
_entity.type
_entity.pdbx_description
1 polymer ?
#
loop_
_entity_poly.entity_id
_entity_poly.type
_entity_poly.pdbx_seq_one_letter_code
_entity_poly.pdbx_strand_id
1 'polypeptide(L)' 'MPKQPKIKINDRIRRRTDDGHVYYGVCIKLTEKGIRCKWDKLPEEYTTVLLYKNYGEFWEKYLAPN' A
#
# COMPACT_ATOMS: atom_id res chain seq x y z
N MET A 1 17.27 9.78 3.11
CA MET A 1 15.81 9.91 2.95
C MET A 1 15.24 8.55 2.59
N PRO A 2 14.19 8.04 3.27
CA PRO A 2 13.54 6.81 2.82
C PRO A 2 13.10 7.01 1.37
N LYS A 3 13.43 6.06 0.48
CA LYS A 3 13.00 6.10 -0.92
C LYS A 3 11.48 6.11 -0.91
N GLN A 4 10.87 7.24 -1.26
CA GLN A 4 9.45 7.23 -1.53
C GLN A 4 9.22 6.21 -2.65
N PRO A 5 8.35 5.23 -2.43
CA PRO A 5 8.04 4.27 -3.48
C PRO A 5 7.42 5.01 -4.65
N LYS A 6 7.70 4.54 -5.87
CA LYS A 6 7.12 5.07 -7.11
C LYS A 6 5.65 4.65 -7.25
N ILE A 7 4.83 4.93 -6.25
CA ILE A 7 3.39 4.65 -6.19
C ILE A 7 2.67 5.87 -6.75
N LYS A 8 1.78 5.63 -7.68
CA LYS A 8 0.85 6.62 -8.23
C LYS A 8 -0.56 6.34 -7.74
N ILE A 9 -1.42 7.35 -7.84
CA ILE A 9 -2.86 7.13 -7.71
C ILE A 9 -3.29 6.10 -8.77
N ASN A 10 -4.21 5.22 -8.40
CA ASN A 10 -4.67 4.04 -9.12
C ASN A 10 -3.67 2.88 -9.21
N ASP A 11 -2.46 3.00 -8.65
CA ASP A 11 -1.59 1.84 -8.54
C ASP A 11 -2.19 0.80 -7.59
N ARG A 12 -2.15 -0.45 -8.03
CA ARG A 12 -2.48 -1.58 -7.18
C ARG A 12 -1.37 -1.78 -6.14
N ILE A 13 -1.76 -2.02 -4.91
CA ILE A 13 -0.85 -2.23 -3.80
C ILE A 13 -1.19 -3.54 -3.09
N ARG A 14 -0.16 -4.15 -2.52
CA ARG A 14 -0.25 -5.35 -1.69
C ARG A 14 0.23 -5.01 -0.28
N ARG A 15 -0.54 -5.42 0.72
CA ARG A 15 -0.16 -5.41 2.13
C ARG A 15 0.07 -6.84 2.60
N ARG A 16 1.20 -7.10 3.25
CA ARG A 16 1.37 -8.29 4.10
C ARG A 16 1.19 -7.85 5.55
N THR A 17 0.44 -8.61 6.34
CA THR A 17 0.31 -8.40 7.79
C THR A 17 1.23 -9.36 8.56
N ASP A 18 1.50 -9.08 9.83
CA ASP A 18 2.45 -9.86 10.64
C ASP A 18 2.02 -11.32 10.86
N ASP A 19 0.71 -11.57 10.80
CA ASP A 19 0.09 -12.90 10.81
C ASP A 19 0.15 -13.64 9.46
N GLY A 20 0.84 -13.06 8.46
CA GLY A 20 1.08 -13.67 7.16
C GLY A 20 -0.04 -13.47 6.13
N HIS A 21 -1.15 -12.83 6.50
CA HIS A 21 -2.21 -12.53 5.53
C HIS A 21 -1.78 -11.49 4.50
N VAL A 22 -2.31 -11.63 3.29
CA VAL A 22 -2.02 -10.75 2.16
C VAL A 22 -3.31 -10.09 1.69
N TYR A 23 -3.30 -8.76 1.67
CA TYR A 23 -4.40 -7.93 1.23
C TYR A 23 -4.01 -7.13 0.02
N TYR A 24 -4.99 -6.82 -0.83
CA TYR A 24 -4.82 -6.03 -2.03
C TYR A 24 -5.73 -4.82 -2.00
N GLY A 25 -5.22 -3.71 -2.50
CA GLY A 25 -5.96 -2.46 -2.57
C GLY A 25 -5.47 -1.58 -3.71
N VAL A 26 -6.11 -0.42 -3.84
CA VAL A 26 -5.75 0.63 -4.81
C VAL A 26 -5.33 1.87 -4.06
N CYS A 27 -4.22 2.48 -4.46
CA CYS A 27 -3.86 3.82 -4.00
C CYS A 27 -4.87 4.84 -4.54
N ILE A 28 -5.60 5.53 -3.66
CA ILE A 28 -6.60 6.53 -4.06
C ILE A 28 -6.14 7.96 -3.81
N LYS A 29 -5.13 8.16 -2.94
CA LYS A 29 -4.60 9.50 -2.63
C LYS A 29 -3.16 9.41 -2.14
N LEU A 30 -2.30 10.33 -2.59
CA LEU A 30 -0.97 10.53 -2.04
C LEU A 30 -1.03 11.64 -0.98
N THR A 31 -0.29 11.47 0.11
CA THR A 31 -0.17 12.45 1.21
C THR A 31 1.30 12.70 1.49
N GLU A 32 1.64 13.83 2.12
CA GLU A 32 3.03 14.16 2.46
C GLU A 32 3.73 13.07 3.31
N LYS A 33 2.95 12.32 4.08
CA LYS A 33 3.44 11.30 5.02
C LYS A 33 3.24 9.87 4.53
N GLY A 34 2.54 9.65 3.41
CA GLY A 34 1.87 8.38 3.19
C GLY A 34 1.09 8.22 1.89
N ILE A 35 0.51 7.04 1.71
CA ILE A 35 -0.51 6.77 0.68
C ILE A 35 -1.82 6.35 1.35
N ARG A 36 -2.96 6.82 0.85
CA ARG A 36 -4.28 6.34 1.27
C ARG A 36 -4.75 5.31 0.26
N CYS A 37 -5.21 4.17 0.77
CA CYS A 37 -5.58 3.04 -0.05
C CYS A 37 -7.01 2.63 0.22
N LYS A 38 -7.71 2.19 -0.83
CA LYS A 38 -8.98 1.47 -0.72
C LYS A 38 -8.72 -0.02 -0.85
N TRP A 39 -9.20 -0.81 0.10
CA TRP A 39 -8.97 -2.25 0.15
C TRP A 39 -10.10 -3.05 -0.45
N ASP A 40 -9.79 -4.21 -1.02
CA ASP A 40 -10.82 -5.13 -1.52
C ASP A 40 -11.47 -5.95 -0.41
N LYS A 41 -10.66 -6.39 0.58
CA LYS A 41 -11.06 -7.35 1.63
C LYS A 41 -10.43 -7.08 3.00
N LEU A 42 -9.86 -5.90 3.22
CA LEU A 42 -9.37 -5.52 4.54
C LEU A 42 -10.59 -5.13 5.41
N PRO A 43 -10.64 -5.50 6.70
CA PRO A 43 -11.72 -5.08 7.61
C PRO A 43 -11.92 -3.56 7.67
N GLU A 44 -10.89 -2.78 7.38
CA GLU A 44 -10.97 -1.33 7.20
C GLU A 44 -10.98 -1.00 5.69
N GLU A 45 -12.04 -0.36 5.19
CA GLU A 45 -12.16 -0.03 3.76
C GLU A 45 -11.07 0.95 3.30
N TYR A 46 -10.62 1.84 4.18
CA TYR A 46 -9.60 2.84 3.88
C TYR A 46 -8.52 2.91 4.96
N THR A 47 -7.25 2.81 4.56
CA THR A 47 -6.12 3.02 5.48
C THR A 47 -5.12 4.02 4.91
N THR A 48 -4.46 4.78 5.79
CA THR A 48 -3.29 5.60 5.42
C THR A 48 -2.02 4.86 5.79
N VAL A 49 -1.21 4.54 4.79
CA VAL A 49 0.07 3.86 4.92
C VAL A 49 1.16 4.91 5.03
N LEU A 50 1.85 4.96 6.16
CA LEU A 50 2.95 5.89 6.38
C LEU A 50 4.21 5.40 5.64
N LEU A 51 4.84 6.27 4.84
CA LEU A 51 6.04 5.95 4.04
C LEU A 51 7.34 5.95 4.87
N TYR A 52 7.30 5.52 6.12
CA TYR A 52 8.47 5.56 7.01
C TYR A 52 9.04 4.17 7.28
N LYS A 53 10.32 4.02 6.91
CA LYS A 53 11.26 2.90 7.11
C LYS A 53 10.91 1.51 6.54
N ASN A 54 9.68 1.02 6.62
CA ASN A 54 9.35 -0.38 6.28
C ASN A 54 8.53 -0.52 4.98
N TYR A 55 8.60 0.49 4.12
CA TYR A 55 7.95 0.45 2.81
C TYR A 55 8.71 -0.52 1.89
N GLY A 56 8.08 -1.66 1.58
CA GLY A 56 8.68 -2.76 0.81
C GLY A 56 8.53 -4.14 1.48
N GLU A 57 8.66 -4.23 2.81
CA GLU A 57 8.46 -5.51 3.52
C GLU A 57 6.98 -5.85 3.70
N PHE A 58 6.21 -4.83 4.09
CA PHE A 58 4.77 -4.98 4.33
C PHE A 58 3.93 -4.38 3.21
N TRP A 59 4.51 -3.57 2.33
CA TRP A 59 3.78 -2.70 1.40
C TRP A 59 4.51 -2.60 0.07
N GLU A 60 3.94 -3.17 -0.98
CA GLU A 60 4.56 -3.18 -2.31
C GLU A 60 3.55 -2.81 -3.39
N LYS A 61 4.04 -2.15 -4.45
CA LYS A 61 3.27 -2.00 -5.70
C LYS A 61 3.04 -3.39 -6.28
N TYR A 62 1.79 -3.76 -6.46
CA TYR A 62 1.44 -5.02 -7.11
C TYR A 62 1.30 -4.79 -8.61
N LEU A 63 2.20 -5.37 -9.38
CA LEU A 63 2.01 -5.50 -10.83
C LEU A 63 1.32 -6.84 -11.03
N ALA A 64 0.02 -6.81 -11.37
CA ALA A 64 -0.66 -8.03 -11.77
C ALA A 64 0.11 -8.64 -12.95
N PRO A 65 0.39 -9.95 -12.96
CA PRO A 65 0.92 -10.60 -14.14
C PRO A 65 -0.13 -10.45 -15.26
N ASN A 66 0.30 -9.94 -16.42
CA ASN A 66 -0.51 -9.90 -17.64
C ASN A 66 -0.91 -11.31 -18.09
#